data_AF-A0A372Q7T3-F1
#
_entry.id   AF-A0A372Q7T3-F1
#
_cell.length_a   1.000
_cell.length_b   1.000
_cell.length_c   1.000
_cell.angle_alpha   90.00
_cell.angle_beta   90.00
_cell.angle_gamma   90.00
#
_symmetry.space_group_name_H-M   'P 1'
#
loop_
_entity.id
_entity.type
_entity.pdbx_description
1 polymer ?
#
loop_
_entity_poly.entity_id
_entity_poly.type
_entity_poly.pdbx_seq_one_letter_code
_entity_poly.pdbx_strand_id
1 'polypeptide(L)'
;MAFPSEFVVQFSCVFAMFLIWFFSLVPIRRAQSLHEEGYDNSNPRDQYTKLSDWGKRAVAAANNTFEGLTFFSIAVFTQAFSRFLQLKEDDKKIRTVVDIICVIYIILRLIYLPLYWYDVASARSSIWAVGTLCIIAIFVIAFI
;
A
#
# COMPACT_ATOMS: atom_id res chain seq x y z
N MET A 1 -12.37 6.51 26.45
CA MET A 1 -11.21 7.25 25.89
C MET A 1 -11.44 7.34 24.39
N ALA A 2 -11.60 8.54 23.83
CA ALA A 2 -11.78 8.71 22.39
C ALA A 2 -10.44 8.51 21.67
N PHE A 3 -10.47 8.00 20.44
CA PHE A 3 -9.27 7.89 19.61
C PHE A 3 -8.66 9.29 19.38
N PRO A 4 -7.33 9.49 19.52
CA PRO A 4 -6.74 10.81 19.37
C PRO A 4 -6.99 11.32 17.94
N SER A 5 -7.63 12.48 17.82
CA SER A 5 -8.02 13.06 16.52
C SER A 5 -6.82 13.38 15.63
N GLU A 6 -5.67 13.60 16.25
CA GLU A 6 -4.38 13.92 15.64
C GLU A 6 -3.76 12.82 14.78
N PHE A 7 -4.19 11.56 14.93
CA PHE A 7 -3.72 10.46 14.08
C PHE A 7 -4.76 9.94 13.09
N VAL A 8 -5.96 10.55 13.05
CA VAL A 8 -7.09 10.06 12.25
C VAL A 8 -6.74 9.95 10.77
N VAL A 9 -6.05 10.95 10.21
CA VAL A 9 -5.69 10.95 8.78
C VAL A 9 -4.73 9.82 8.45
N GLN A 10 -3.67 9.65 9.24
CA GLN A 10 -2.64 8.65 9.04
C GLN A 10 -3.20 7.24 9.12
N PHE A 11 -3.99 6.94 10.15
CA PHE A 11 -4.61 5.63 10.30
C PHE A 11 -5.73 5.37 9.27
N SER A 12 -6.43 6.41 8.83
CA SER A 12 -7.35 6.30 7.69
C SER A 12 -6.60 5.94 6.40
N CYS A 13 -5.39 6.46 6.20
CA CYS A 13 -4.53 6.08 5.07
C CYS A 13 -4.06 4.62 5.18
N VAL A 14 -3.70 4.15 6.38
CA VAL A 14 -3.36 2.72 6.59
C VAL A 14 -4.56 1.83 6.23
N PHE A 15 -5.76 2.20 6.68
CA PHE A 15 -6.98 1.49 6.30
C PHE A 15 -7.25 1.56 4.80
N ALA A 16 -7.04 2.72 4.16
CA ALA A 16 -7.16 2.86 2.71
C ALA A 16 -6.16 1.96 1.96
N MET A 17 -4.91 1.83 2.43
CA MET A 17 -3.94 0.88 1.86
C MET A 17 -4.40 -0.57 1.97
N PHE A 18 -5.02 -0.94 3.10
CA PHE A 18 -5.62 -2.27 3.25
C PHE A 18 -6.71 -2.50 2.20
N LEU A 19 -7.60 -1.51 1.99
CA LEU A 19 -8.63 -1.61 0.95
C LEU A 19 -8.03 -1.69 -0.45
N ILE A 20 -7.01 -0.87 -0.76
CA ILE A 20 -6.31 -0.92 -2.05
C ILE A 20 -5.73 -2.31 -2.30
N TRP A 21 -5.04 -2.89 -1.32
CA TRP A 21 -4.55 -4.26 -1.41
C TRP A 21 -5.70 -5.25 -1.59
N PHE A 22 -6.76 -5.17 -0.79
CA PHE A 22 -7.88 -6.10 -0.84
C PHE A 22 -8.57 -6.09 -2.23
N PHE A 23 -8.79 -4.91 -2.80
CA PHE A 23 -9.37 -4.76 -4.13
C PHE A 23 -8.40 -5.16 -5.26
N SER A 24 -7.09 -5.10 -5.04
CA SER A 24 -6.10 -5.62 -6.01
C SER A 24 -6.21 -7.13 -6.25
N LEU A 25 -6.90 -7.86 -5.37
CA LEU A 25 -7.19 -9.29 -5.53
C LEU A 25 -8.31 -9.58 -6.55
N VAL A 26 -9.16 -8.59 -6.87
CA VAL A 26 -10.29 -8.77 -7.80
C VAL A 26 -9.81 -9.16 -9.20
N PRO A 27 -8.80 -8.47 -9.81
CA PRO A 27 -8.20 -8.89 -11.06
C PRO A 27 -7.68 -10.34 -11.07
N ILE A 28 -7.10 -10.81 -9.96
CA ILE A 28 -6.62 -12.19 -9.84
C ILE A 28 -7.78 -13.17 -9.94
N ARG A 29 -8.85 -12.94 -9.19
CA ARG A 29 -10.06 -13.78 -9.24
C ARG A 29 -10.65 -13.81 -10.64
N ARG A 30 -10.73 -12.65 -11.30
CA ARG A 30 -11.14 -12.58 -12.70
C ARG A 30 -10.23 -13.41 -13.61
N ALA A 31 -8.92 -13.32 -13.46
CA ALA A 31 -7.99 -14.13 -14.24
C ALA A 31 -8.18 -15.64 -14.01
N GLN A 32 -8.40 -16.06 -12.76
CA GLN A 32 -8.69 -17.47 -12.43
C GLN A 32 -10.00 -17.95 -13.07
N SER A 33 -11.06 -17.12 -13.05
CA SER A 33 -12.34 -17.47 -13.68
C SER A 33 -12.28 -17.65 -15.19
N LEU A 34 -11.34 -16.98 -15.86
CA LEU A 34 -11.16 -17.02 -17.31
C LEU A 34 -10.21 -18.15 -17.75
N HIS A 35 -9.55 -18.83 -16.81
CA HIS A 35 -8.69 -19.97 -17.10
C HIS A 35 -9.53 -21.21 -17.43
N GLU A 36 -9.03 -22.09 -18.30
CA GLU A 36 -9.79 -23.26 -18.79
C GLU A 36 -10.25 -24.20 -17.66
N GLU A 37 -9.39 -24.40 -16.66
CA GLU A 37 -9.68 -25.22 -15.47
C GLU A 37 -10.67 -24.56 -14.49
N GLY A 38 -11.09 -23.31 -14.72
CA GLY A 38 -11.91 -22.53 -13.79
C GLY A 38 -11.17 -22.20 -12.49
N TYR A 39 -11.89 -21.93 -11.39
CA TYR A 39 -11.26 -21.66 -10.09
C TYR A 39 -10.75 -22.95 -9.43
N ASP A 40 -9.44 -23.01 -9.13
CA ASP A 40 -8.88 -24.09 -8.30
C ASP A 40 -8.84 -23.64 -6.83
N ASN A 41 -9.79 -24.15 -6.04
CA ASN A 41 -9.84 -23.90 -4.59
C ASN A 41 -8.97 -24.88 -3.79
N SER A 42 -8.50 -25.96 -4.41
CA SER A 42 -7.62 -26.93 -3.75
C SER A 42 -6.19 -26.41 -3.72
N ASN A 43 -5.69 -25.85 -4.83
CA ASN A 43 -4.34 -25.30 -4.94
C ASN A 43 -4.33 -23.90 -5.61
N PRO A 44 -4.96 -22.87 -5.00
CA PRO A 44 -5.12 -21.57 -5.62
C PRO A 44 -3.80 -20.85 -5.94
N ARG A 45 -2.74 -21.13 -5.16
CA ARG A 45 -1.42 -20.53 -5.38
C ARG A 45 -0.69 -21.15 -6.57
N ASP A 46 -0.85 -22.46 -6.78
CA ASP A 46 -0.26 -23.14 -7.93
C ASP A 46 -0.92 -22.68 -9.23
N GLN A 47 -2.24 -22.44 -9.17
CA GLN A 47 -2.99 -21.87 -10.30
C GLN A 47 -2.42 -20.52 -10.77
N TYR A 48 -1.86 -19.69 -9.89
CA TYR A 48 -1.28 -18.40 -10.28
C TYR A 48 -0.17 -18.53 -11.31
N THR A 49 0.57 -19.64 -11.30
CA THR A 49 1.66 -19.90 -12.26
C THR A 49 1.14 -20.24 -13.66
N LYS A 50 -0.09 -20.74 -13.74
CA LYS A 50 -0.78 -21.13 -14.98
C LYS A 50 -1.57 -19.98 -15.63
N LEU A 51 -1.77 -18.87 -14.92
CA LEU A 51 -2.53 -17.74 -15.45
C LEU A 51 -1.87 -17.12 -16.68
N SER A 52 -2.68 -16.41 -17.48
CA SER A 52 -2.20 -15.55 -18.57
C SER A 52 -1.25 -14.47 -18.04
N ASP A 53 -0.49 -13.82 -18.93
CA ASP A 53 0.45 -12.77 -18.53
C ASP A 53 -0.22 -11.63 -17.76
N TRP A 54 -1.45 -11.27 -18.13
CA TRP A 54 -2.23 -10.28 -17.39
C TRP A 54 -2.56 -10.77 -15.98
N GLY A 55 -2.96 -12.05 -15.82
CA GLY A 55 -3.21 -12.65 -14.51
C GLY A 55 -1.95 -12.74 -13.64
N LYS A 56 -0.81 -13.11 -14.23
CA LYS A 56 0.50 -13.09 -13.57
C LYS A 56 0.88 -11.67 -13.10
N ARG A 57 0.64 -10.65 -13.95
CA ARG A 57 0.83 -9.24 -13.56
C ARG A 57 -0.13 -8.81 -12.44
N ALA A 58 -1.38 -9.26 -12.45
CA ALA A 58 -2.32 -8.98 -11.36
C ALA A 58 -1.85 -9.58 -10.02
N VAL A 59 -1.35 -10.82 -10.01
CA VAL A 59 -0.76 -11.47 -8.83
C VAL A 59 0.45 -10.69 -8.33
N ALA A 60 1.37 -10.35 -9.23
CA ALA A 60 2.56 -9.58 -8.88
C ALA A 60 2.24 -8.17 -8.34
N ALA A 61 1.23 -7.51 -8.92
CA ALA A 61 0.74 -6.21 -8.43
C ALA A 61 0.17 -6.32 -7.01
N ALA A 62 -0.65 -7.34 -6.72
CA ALA A 62 -1.21 -7.54 -5.39
C ALA A 62 -0.15 -7.87 -4.34
N ASN A 63 0.83 -8.72 -4.68
CA ASN A 63 1.97 -9.03 -3.81
C ASN A 63 2.79 -7.77 -3.49
N ASN A 64 3.14 -6.98 -4.49
CA ASN A 64 3.86 -5.72 -4.26
C ASN A 64 3.04 -4.71 -3.43
N THR A 65 1.72 -4.68 -3.63
CA THR A 65 0.83 -3.82 -2.84
C THR A 65 0.77 -4.28 -1.39
N PHE A 66 0.82 -5.60 -1.13
CA PHE A 66 0.90 -6.15 0.21
C PHE A 66 2.21 -5.76 0.91
N GLU A 67 3.36 -5.93 0.24
CA GLU A 67 4.66 -5.49 0.75
C GLU A 67 4.65 -3.99 1.08
N GLY A 68 4.09 -3.19 0.17
CA GLY A 68 3.92 -1.75 0.35
C GLY A 68 3.00 -1.40 1.53
N LEU A 69 1.92 -2.14 1.74
CA LEU A 69 1.03 -1.99 2.90
C LEU A 69 1.81 -2.30 4.19
N THR A 70 2.58 -3.39 4.24
CA THR A 70 3.36 -3.78 5.41
C THR A 70 4.35 -2.69 5.81
N PHE A 71 5.21 -2.25 4.89
CA PHE A 71 6.22 -1.22 5.19
C PHE A 71 5.60 0.13 5.54
N PHE A 72 4.55 0.55 4.81
CA PHE A 72 3.85 1.79 5.10
C PHE A 72 3.18 1.78 6.48
N SER A 73 2.51 0.66 6.81
CA SER A 73 1.88 0.51 8.13
C SER A 73 2.94 0.62 9.23
N ILE A 74 4.05 -0.12 9.12
CA ILE A 74 5.13 -0.07 10.11
C ILE A 74 5.63 1.38 10.26
N ALA A 75 5.89 2.09 9.16
CA ALA A 75 6.36 3.48 9.22
C ALA A 75 5.37 4.40 9.95
N VAL A 76 4.08 4.35 9.59
CA VAL A 76 3.03 5.16 10.23
C VAL A 76 2.90 4.81 11.71
N PHE A 77 2.88 3.53 12.09
CA PHE A 77 2.80 3.11 13.49
C PHE A 77 4.05 3.51 14.28
N THR A 78 5.26 3.39 13.73
CA THR A 78 6.49 3.85 14.36
C THR A 78 6.46 5.36 14.59
N GLN A 79 6.00 6.12 13.60
CA GLN A 79 5.88 7.58 13.70
C GLN A 79 4.84 8.00 14.75
N ALA A 80 3.66 7.37 14.75
CA ALA A 80 2.63 7.62 15.76
C ALA A 80 3.10 7.23 17.17
N PHE A 81 3.79 6.10 17.31
CA PHE A 81 4.33 5.63 18.59
C PHE A 81 5.43 6.55 19.12
N SER A 82 6.35 7.01 18.26
CA SER A 82 7.38 7.98 18.64
C SER A 82 6.76 9.27 19.19
N ARG A 83 5.73 9.80 18.52
CA ARG A 83 4.99 10.98 19.00
C ARG A 83 4.24 10.73 20.31
N PHE A 84 3.69 9.55 20.49
CA PHE A 84 3.02 9.21 21.75
C PHE A 84 3.99 9.19 22.93
N LEU A 85 5.23 8.71 22.73
CA LEU A 85 6.26 8.68 23.77
C LEU A 85 6.89 10.05 24.04
N GLN A 86 7.08 10.85 23.00
CA GLN A 86 7.60 12.19 23.13
C GLN A 86 6.47 13.12 23.59
N LEU A 87 6.33 13.34 24.90
CA LEU A 87 5.39 14.29 25.55
C LEU A 87 5.64 15.77 25.18
N LYS A 88 6.29 16.05 24.05
CA LYS A 88 6.59 17.40 23.57
C LYS A 88 5.37 17.97 22.85
N GLU A 89 5.15 19.25 23.07
CA GLU A 89 4.08 20.05 22.51
C GLU A 89 3.78 19.70 21.05
N ASP A 90 2.49 19.69 20.79
CA ASP A 90 1.82 19.33 19.56
C ASP A 90 2.42 20.05 18.34
N ASP A 91 3.48 19.49 17.72
CA ASP A 91 4.05 20.05 16.50
C ASP A 91 3.10 19.74 15.33
N LYS A 92 2.13 20.64 15.21
CA LYS A 92 1.11 20.65 14.17
C LYS A 92 1.76 20.66 12.79
N LYS A 93 2.93 21.28 12.60
CA LYS A 93 3.61 21.30 11.30
C LYS A 93 4.10 19.91 10.92
N ILE A 94 4.78 19.21 11.83
CA ILE A 94 5.23 17.83 11.58
C ILE A 94 4.04 16.92 11.30
N ARG A 95 2.93 17.08 12.05
CA ARG A 95 1.69 16.32 11.81
C ARG A 95 1.18 16.53 10.39
N THR A 96 1.02 17.78 9.98
CA THR A 96 0.53 18.12 8.64
C THR A 96 1.44 17.59 7.54
N VAL A 97 2.77 17.60 7.73
CA VAL A 97 3.71 17.02 6.76
C VAL A 97 3.50 15.51 6.62
N VAL A 98 3.39 14.77 7.73
CA VAL A 98 3.16 13.32 7.70
C VAL A 98 1.80 12.99 7.08
N ASP A 99 0.75 13.75 7.39
CA ASP A 99 -0.59 13.60 6.80
C ASP A 99 -0.54 13.73 5.26
N ILE A 100 0.16 14.76 4.77
CA ILE A 100 0.34 14.99 3.32
C ILE A 100 1.10 13.83 2.68
N ILE A 101 2.20 13.37 3.29
CA ILE A 101 2.98 12.23 2.77
C ILE A 101 2.13 10.96 2.73
N CYS A 102 1.33 10.70 3.76
CA CYS A 102 0.40 9.57 3.79
C CYS A 102 -0.59 9.62 2.61
N VAL A 103 -1.24 10.77 2.39
CA VAL A 103 -2.20 10.94 1.29
C VAL A 103 -1.52 10.79 -0.07
N ILE A 104 -0.33 11.37 -0.27
CA ILE A 104 0.46 11.19 -1.50
C ILE A 104 0.74 9.71 -1.74
N TYR A 105 1.14 8.96 -0.70
CA TYR A 105 1.39 7.53 -0.82
C TYR A 105 0.14 6.74 -1.29
N ILE A 106 -1.05 7.06 -0.77
CA ILE A 106 -2.31 6.45 -1.23
C ILE A 106 -2.55 6.71 -2.71
N ILE A 107 -2.39 7.96 -3.14
CA ILE A 107 -2.58 8.35 -4.55
C ILE A 107 -1.60 7.60 -5.45
N LEU A 108 -0.32 7.52 -5.05
CA LEU A 108 0.70 6.78 -5.79
C LEU A 108 0.32 5.30 -5.94
N ARG A 109 -0.26 4.69 -4.90
CA ARG A 109 -0.66 3.27 -4.94
C ARG A 109 -1.89 3.01 -5.80
N LEU A 110 -2.84 3.96 -5.84
CA LEU A 110 -3.95 3.91 -6.79
C LEU A 110 -3.48 4.00 -8.24
N ILE A 111 -2.44 4.79 -8.52
CA ILE A 111 -1.83 4.92 -9.85
C ILE A 111 -0.96 3.69 -10.19
N TYR A 112 -0.26 3.14 -9.21
CA TYR A 112 0.66 2.02 -9.40
C TYR A 112 -0.02 0.76 -9.94
N LEU A 113 -1.21 0.41 -9.42
CA LEU A 113 -1.96 -0.78 -9.82
C LEU A 113 -2.28 -0.84 -11.33
N PRO A 114 -2.95 0.16 -11.94
CA PRO A 114 -3.21 0.13 -13.38
C PRO A 114 -1.93 0.16 -14.21
N LEU A 115 -0.89 0.92 -13.81
CA LEU A 115 0.40 0.88 -14.51
C LEU A 115 1.00 -0.53 -14.52
N TYR A 116 0.80 -1.30 -13.44
CA TYR A 116 1.22 -2.69 -13.37
C TYR A 116 0.40 -3.59 -14.29
N TRP A 117 -0.94 -3.48 -14.26
CA TRP A 117 -1.83 -4.34 -15.05
C TRP A 117 -1.62 -4.15 -16.56
N TYR A 118 -1.39 -2.91 -17.01
CA TYR A 118 -1.17 -2.53 -18.40
C TYR A 118 0.31 -2.50 -18.83
N ASP A 119 1.21 -2.98 -17.97
CA ASP A 119 2.65 -3.14 -18.27
C ASP A 119 3.39 -1.85 -18.69
N VAL A 120 3.06 -0.72 -18.05
CA VAL A 120 3.75 0.56 -18.29
C VAL A 120 5.01 0.64 -17.41
N ALA A 121 6.02 -0.13 -17.78
CA ALA A 121 7.17 -0.45 -16.92
C ALA A 121 7.94 0.77 -16.37
N SER A 122 8.29 1.75 -17.20
CA SER A 122 9.08 2.91 -16.75
C SER A 122 8.30 3.79 -15.76
N ALA A 123 7.03 4.06 -16.03
CA ALA A 123 6.17 4.84 -15.13
C ALA A 123 5.94 4.08 -13.81
N ARG A 124 5.73 2.76 -13.89
CA ARG A 124 5.59 1.89 -12.71
C ARG A 124 6.80 2.01 -11.78
N SER A 125 8.01 1.90 -12.30
CA SER A 125 9.24 1.99 -11.51
C SER A 125 9.41 3.37 -10.86
N SER A 126 9.09 4.45 -11.57
CA SER A 126 9.14 5.80 -11.01
C SER A 126 8.15 5.99 -9.86
N ILE A 127 6.89 5.55 -10.04
CA ILE A 127 5.85 5.63 -8.99
C ILE A 127 6.24 4.79 -7.76
N TRP A 128 6.80 3.59 -7.98
CA TRP A 128 7.33 2.77 -6.90
C TRP A 128 8.45 3.46 -6.13
N ALA A 129 9.41 4.07 -6.84
CA ALA A 129 10.53 4.78 -6.20
C ALA A 129 10.04 5.95 -5.33
N VAL A 130 9.13 6.78 -5.85
CA VAL A 130 8.54 7.88 -5.09
C VAL A 130 7.75 7.36 -3.88
N GLY A 131 6.98 6.27 -4.06
CA GLY A 131 6.24 5.64 -2.96
C GLY A 131 7.17 5.12 -1.85
N THR A 132 8.30 4.51 -2.22
CA THR A 132 9.32 4.08 -1.27
C THR A 132 9.95 5.26 -0.52
N LEU A 133 10.20 6.38 -1.21
CA LEU A 133 10.68 7.61 -0.58
C LEU A 133 9.68 8.17 0.44
N CYS A 134 8.36 8.07 0.19
CA CYS A 134 7.35 8.46 1.18
C CYS A 134 7.47 7.62 2.46
N ILE A 135 7.65 6.30 2.36
CA ILE A 135 7.81 5.41 3.52
C ILE A 135 9.08 5.79 4.30
N ILE A 136 10.21 5.98 3.61
CA ILE A 136 11.48 6.38 4.23
C ILE A 136 11.33 7.73 4.94
N ALA A 137 10.68 8.70 4.30
CA ALA A 137 10.46 10.01 4.90
C ALA A 137 9.66 9.93 6.20
N ILE A 138 8.60 9.10 6.26
CA ILE A 138 7.83 8.88 7.49
C ILE A 138 8.70 8.28 8.60
N PHE A 139 9.56 7.31 8.28
CA PHE A 139 10.51 6.75 9.25
C PHE A 139 11.50 7.79 9.76
N VAL A 140 12.10 8.58 8.87
CA VAL A 140 13.05 9.62 9.28
C VAL A 140 12.37 10.65 10.17
N ILE A 141 11.14 11.06 9.83
CA ILE A 141 10.33 11.97 10.66
C ILE A 141 10.02 11.34 12.03
N ALA A 142 9.94 10.02 12.14
CA ALA A 142 9.73 9.36 13.43
C ALA A 142 10.93 9.48 14.39
N PHE A 143 12.13 9.76 13.89
CA PHE A 143 13.37 9.82 14.68
C PHE A 143 13.79 11.22 15.11
N ILE A 144 13.15 12.25 14.56
CA ILE A 144 13.40 13.66 14.89
C ILE A 144 12.35 14.17 15.89
#